data_AF-A0A839P9K3-F1
#
_entry.id   AF-A0A839P9K3-F1
#
_cell.length_a   1.000
_cell.length_b   1.000
_cell.length_c   1.000
_cell.angle_alpha   90.00
_cell.angle_beta   90.00
_cell.angle_gamma   90.00
#
_symmetry.space_group_name_H-M   'P 1'
#
loop_
_entity.id
_entity.type
_entity.pdbx_description
1 polymer ?
#
loop_
_entity_poly.entity_id
_entity_poly.type
_entity_poly.pdbx_seq_one_letter_code
_entity_poly.pdbx_strand_id
1 'polypeptide(L)'
;MAKPARAFQMPAEDAIPASAPAPAPEASSEPVRTAPAASPAARPQYRAGKKNLSVWLDQKAFNSFKAMVAQDGFTMQDYMIDLVNREFARKGLPQIAK
;
A
#
# COMPACT_ATOMS: atom_id res chain seq x y z
N MET A 1 26.78 18.54 43.50
CA MET A 1 26.03 17.29 43.75
C MET A 1 24.86 17.24 42.77
N ALA A 2 24.95 16.45 41.71
CA ALA A 2 23.91 16.34 40.68
C ALA A 2 22.88 15.29 41.09
N LYS A 3 21.59 15.63 41.05
CA LYS A 3 20.48 14.70 41.33
C LYS A 3 20.32 13.74 40.14
N PRO A 4 20.22 12.42 40.34
CA PRO A 4 19.97 11.49 39.24
C PRO A 4 18.54 11.66 38.71
N ALA A 5 18.39 11.58 37.39
CA ALA A 5 17.09 11.61 36.72
C ALA A 5 16.28 10.36 37.08
N ARG A 6 14.99 10.54 37.31
CA ARG A 6 14.05 9.49 37.68
C ARG A 6 13.79 8.62 36.45
N ALA A 7 14.06 7.32 36.54
CA ALA A 7 13.80 6.36 35.47
C ALA A 7 12.29 6.28 35.17
N PHE A 8 11.94 6.19 33.89
CA PHE A 8 10.58 5.96 33.42
C PHE A 8 10.10 4.59 33.91
N GLN A 9 9.01 4.57 34.69
CA GLN A 9 8.33 3.34 35.10
C GLN A 9 7.17 3.07 34.13
N MET A 10 7.17 1.90 33.50
CA MET A 10 6.03 1.42 32.72
C MET A 10 4.88 1.08 33.69
N PRO A 11 3.63 1.50 33.42
CA PRO A 11 2.48 1.03 34.17
C PRO A 11 2.33 -0.49 34.00
N ALA A 12 2.17 -1.19 35.12
CA ALA A 12 1.92 -2.62 35.15
C ALA A 12 0.43 -2.86 35.38
N GLU A 13 -0.35 -2.92 34.30
CA GLU A 13 -1.74 -3.36 34.25
C GLU A 13 -1.91 -3.99 32.85
N ASP A 14 -2.35 -5.23 32.64
CA ASP A 14 -3.39 -5.99 33.32
C ASP A 14 -3.12 -7.49 33.17
N ALA A 15 -3.38 -8.24 34.23
CA ALA A 15 -3.42 -9.70 34.19
C ALA A 15 -4.60 -10.14 33.33
N ILE A 16 -4.33 -10.71 32.15
CA ILE A 16 -5.34 -11.33 31.30
C ILE A 16 -5.91 -12.53 32.07
N PRO A 17 -7.22 -12.57 32.43
CA PRO A 17 -7.79 -13.76 33.00
C PRO A 17 -7.74 -14.88 31.95
N ALA A 18 -7.25 -16.05 32.37
CA ALA A 18 -7.13 -17.23 31.54
C ALA A 18 -8.46 -17.53 30.82
N SER A 19 -8.46 -17.33 29.51
CA SER A 19 -9.61 -17.62 28.66
C SER A 19 -9.77 -19.13 28.56
N ALA A 20 -10.93 -19.63 28.98
CA ALA A 20 -11.39 -21.01 28.78
C ALA A 20 -11.30 -21.42 27.29
N PRO A 21 -11.17 -22.73 26.98
CA PRO A 21 -10.95 -23.19 25.62
C PRO A 21 -12.10 -22.80 24.70
N ALA A 22 -11.77 -22.16 23.58
CA ALA A 22 -12.71 -21.74 22.55
C ALA A 22 -13.35 -22.97 21.87
N PRO A 23 -14.68 -22.99 21.66
CA PRO A 23 -15.31 -24.00 20.81
C PRO A 23 -14.87 -23.79 19.35
N ALA A 24 -14.63 -24.89 18.64
CA ALA A 24 -14.27 -24.89 17.23
C ALA A 24 -15.37 -24.21 16.38
N PRO A 25 -15.02 -23.43 15.34
CA PRO A 25 -16.02 -22.76 14.52
C PRO A 25 -16.74 -23.81 13.65
N GLU A 26 -18.02 -24.02 13.93
CA GLU A 26 -18.93 -24.68 12.99
C GLU A 26 -19.04 -23.80 11.75
N ALA A 27 -18.79 -24.39 10.58
CA ALA A 27 -18.88 -23.71 9.29
C ALA A 27 -20.34 -23.32 9.01
N SER A 28 -20.72 -22.13 9.47
CA SER A 28 -22.02 -21.54 9.17
C SER A 28 -22.10 -21.25 7.68
N SER A 29 -22.89 -22.04 6.96
CA SER A 29 -23.24 -21.78 5.55
C SER A 29 -24.28 -20.66 5.50
N GLU A 30 -23.88 -19.44 5.85
CA GLU A 30 -24.72 -18.27 5.61
C GLU A 30 -24.76 -17.97 4.11
N PRO A 31 -25.95 -17.74 3.53
CA PRO A 31 -26.02 -17.25 2.15
C PRO A 31 -25.31 -15.90 2.09
N VAL A 32 -24.33 -15.80 1.19
CA VAL A 32 -23.61 -14.55 0.91
C VAL A 32 -24.63 -13.47 0.56
N ARG A 33 -24.95 -12.59 1.52
CA ARG A 33 -25.67 -11.35 1.24
C ARG A 33 -24.76 -10.55 0.32
N THR A 34 -25.12 -10.49 -0.96
CA THR A 34 -24.55 -9.55 -1.91
C THR A 34 -24.77 -8.15 -1.37
N ALA A 35 -23.70 -7.54 -0.85
CA ALA A 35 -23.72 -6.15 -0.45
C ALA A 35 -24.14 -5.30 -1.67
N PRO A 36 -25.05 -4.33 -1.52
CA PRO A 36 -25.43 -3.45 -2.61
C PRO A 36 -24.17 -2.78 -3.17
N ALA A 37 -24.01 -2.83 -4.50
CA ALA A 37 -22.89 -2.21 -5.19
C ALA A 37 -22.83 -0.73 -4.78
N ALA A 38 -21.71 -0.32 -4.18
CA ALA A 38 -21.49 1.05 -3.76
C ALA A 38 -21.69 1.98 -4.96
N SER A 39 -22.52 3.01 -4.78
CA SER A 39 -22.70 4.06 -5.80
C SER A 39 -21.33 4.60 -6.23
N PRO A 40 -21.09 4.82 -7.53
CA PRO A 40 -19.78 5.24 -8.01
C PRO A 40 -19.45 6.60 -7.37
N ALA A 41 -18.49 6.60 -6.44
CA ALA A 41 -17.99 7.82 -5.83
C ALA A 41 -17.53 8.77 -6.95
N ALA A 42 -17.99 10.02 -6.89
CA ALA A 42 -17.60 11.06 -7.84
C ALA A 42 -16.07 11.11 -7.94
N ARG A 43 -15.52 10.88 -9.13
CA ARG A 43 -14.07 10.85 -9.33
C ARG A 43 -13.51 12.26 -9.05
N PRO A 44 -12.47 12.38 -8.20
CA PRO A 44 -11.80 13.66 -7.99
C PRO A 44 -11.29 14.25 -9.30
N GLN A 45 -11.35 15.58 -9.43
CA GLN A 45 -11.04 16.27 -10.68
C GLN A 45 -9.61 16.04 -11.17
N TYR A 46 -8.65 15.85 -10.26
CA TYR A 46 -7.25 15.52 -10.60
C TYR A 46 -7.06 14.13 -11.25
N ARG A 47 -8.09 13.27 -11.23
CA ARG A 47 -8.12 11.96 -11.91
C ARG A 47 -8.88 11.98 -13.23
N ALA A 48 -9.50 13.10 -13.61
CA ALA A 48 -10.18 13.22 -14.89
C ALA A 48 -9.18 12.99 -16.05
N GLY A 49 -9.54 12.13 -17.00
CA GLY A 49 -8.68 11.76 -18.13
C GLY A 49 -7.52 10.81 -17.80
N LYS A 50 -7.22 10.54 -16.52
CA LYS A 50 -6.16 9.62 -16.11
C LYS A 50 -6.69 8.19 -15.98
N LYS A 51 -5.88 7.22 -16.37
CA LYS A 51 -6.15 5.78 -16.21
C LYS A 51 -5.13 5.18 -15.24
N ASN A 52 -5.56 4.23 -14.42
CA ASN A 52 -4.66 3.49 -13.56
C ASN A 52 -4.09 2.30 -14.33
N LEU A 53 -2.79 2.08 -14.18
CA LEU A 53 -2.10 0.85 -14.56
C LEU A 53 -1.68 0.14 -13.27
N SER A 54 -2.01 -1.13 -13.15
CA SER A 54 -1.64 -1.95 -11.99
C SER A 54 -1.06 -3.26 -12.49
N VAL A 55 0.05 -3.67 -11.88
CA VAL A 55 0.78 -4.89 -12.24
C VAL A 55 1.19 -5.62 -10.97
N TRP A 56 1.16 -6.95 -11.03
CA TRP A 56 1.72 -7.78 -9.96
C TRP A 56 3.22 -7.96 -10.21
N LEU A 57 4.00 -7.69 -9.18
CA LEU A 57 5.46 -7.82 -9.19
C LEU A 57 5.87 -8.63 -7.97
N ASP A 58 6.94 -9.41 -8.11
CA ASP A 58 7.56 -10.06 -6.95
C ASP A 58 8.07 -9.01 -5.96
N GLN A 59 8.03 -9.35 -4.67
CA GLN A 59 8.45 -8.45 -3.59
C GLN A 59 9.88 -7.91 -3.80
N LYS A 60 10.79 -8.77 -4.28
CA LYS A 60 12.18 -8.40 -4.56
C LYS A 60 12.26 -7.34 -5.66
N ALA A 61 11.52 -7.54 -6.75
CA ALA A 61 11.48 -6.59 -7.86
C ALA A 61 10.89 -5.24 -7.42
N PHE A 62 9.81 -5.27 -6.64
CA PHE A 62 9.20 -4.05 -6.10
C PHE A 62 10.17 -3.26 -5.19
N ASN A 63 10.89 -3.95 -4.31
CA ASN A 63 11.86 -3.31 -3.42
C ASN A 63 13.04 -2.69 -4.18
N SER A 64 13.59 -3.43 -5.14
CA SER A 64 14.67 -2.92 -6.01
C SER A 64 14.22 -1.72 -6.84
N PHE A 65 12.99 -1.77 -7.36
CA PHE A 65 12.42 -0.66 -8.11
C PHE A 65 12.27 0.60 -7.25
N LYS A 66 11.75 0.47 -6.02
CA LYS A 66 11.69 1.58 -5.06
C LYS A 66 13.06 2.18 -4.74
N ALA A 67 14.08 1.34 -4.57
CA ALA A 67 15.43 1.82 -4.28
C ALA A 67 15.98 2.68 -5.43
N MET A 68 15.74 2.26 -6.68
CA MET A 68 16.15 2.99 -7.87
C MET A 68 15.47 4.37 -7.97
N VAL A 69 14.14 4.42 -7.79
CA VAL A 69 13.39 5.68 -7.80
C VAL A 69 13.88 6.63 -6.70
N ALA A 70 14.19 6.10 -5.52
CA ALA A 70 14.68 6.92 -4.40
C ALA A 70 16.07 7.53 -4.65
N GLN A 71 16.93 6.86 -5.43
CA GLN A 71 18.25 7.38 -5.78
C GLN A 71 18.15 8.59 -6.71
N ASP A 72 17.21 8.56 -7.66
CA ASP A 72 17.07 9.61 -8.67
C ASP A 72 16.19 10.80 -8.19
N GLY A 73 15.63 10.71 -6.98
CA GLY A 73 14.81 11.78 -6.40
C GLY A 73 13.45 12.00 -7.10
N PHE A 74 13.04 11.07 -7.95
CA PHE A 74 11.75 11.14 -8.66
C PHE A 74 10.61 10.57 -7.83
N THR A 75 9.37 10.92 -8.22
CA THR A 75 8.22 10.14 -7.79
C THR A 75 8.18 8.83 -8.56
N MET A 76 7.59 7.79 -7.96
CA MET A 76 7.39 6.49 -8.60
C MET A 76 6.63 6.61 -9.93
N GLN A 77 5.68 7.53 -9.99
CA GLN A 77 4.86 7.76 -11.17
C GLN A 77 5.69 8.39 -12.30
N ASP A 78 6.45 9.44 -12.00
CA ASP A 78 7.28 10.13 -13.00
C ASP A 78 8.36 9.20 -13.54
N TYR A 79 8.98 8.41 -12.65
CA TYR A 79 9.96 7.41 -13.03
C TYR A 79 9.39 6.38 -14.00
N MET A 80 8.17 5.87 -13.75
CA MET A 80 7.52 4.96 -14.68
C MET A 80 7.18 5.60 -16.03
N ILE A 81 6.76 6.87 -16.05
CA ILE A 81 6.46 7.59 -17.29
C ILE A 81 7.72 7.71 -18.14
N ASP A 82 8.84 8.10 -17.54
CA ASP A 82 10.13 8.20 -18.23
C ASP A 82 10.59 6.83 -18.76
N LEU A 83 10.50 5.78 -17.94
CA LEU A 83 10.90 4.43 -18.33
C LEU A 83 10.07 3.89 -19.51
N VAL A 84 8.76 4.14 -19.52
CA VAL A 84 7.89 3.77 -20.64
C VAL A 84 8.21 4.62 -21.87
N ASN A 85 8.43 5.93 -21.73
CA ASN A 85 8.82 6.80 -22.84
C ASN A 85 10.13 6.34 -23.49
N ARG A 86 11.13 5.91 -22.70
CA ARG A 86 12.37 5.33 -23.21
C ARG A 86 12.12 4.07 -24.03
N GLU A 87 11.24 3.18 -23.57
CA GLU A 87 10.85 1.98 -24.31
C GLU A 87 10.09 2.30 -25.60
N PHE A 88 9.20 3.30 -25.57
CA PHE A 88 8.49 3.76 -26.77
C PHE A 88 9.46 4.34 -27.80
N ALA A 89 10.40 5.19 -27.36
CA ALA A 89 11.43 5.74 -28.23
C ALA A 89 12.29 4.63 -28.88
N ARG A 90 12.70 3.60 -28.12
CA ARG A 90 13.43 2.44 -28.67
C ARG A 90 12.65 1.68 -29.74
N LYS A 91 11.32 1.67 -29.64
CA LYS A 91 10.41 1.03 -30.59
C LYS A 91 9.94 1.96 -31.71
N GLY A 92 10.42 3.21 -31.75
CA GLY A 92 9.99 4.21 -32.73
C GLY A 92 8.55 4.71 -32.52
N LEU A 93 8.01 4.52 -31.32
CA LEU A 93 6.67 4.97 -30.94
C LEU A 93 6.71 6.38 -30.33
N PRO A 94 5.64 7.19 -30.49
CA PRO A 94 5.55 8.51 -29.88
C PRO A 94 5.48 8.44 -28.35
N GLN A 95 5.97 9.47 -27.66
CA GLN A 95 5.93 9.54 -26.19
C GLN A 95 4.49 9.49 -25.64
N ILE A 96 4.31 8.83 -24.50
CA ILE A 96 3.01 8.63 -23.87
C ILE A 96 2.59 9.81 -22.96
N ALA A 97 3.56 10.56 -22.46
CA ALA A 97 3.37 11.75 -21.62
C ALA A 97 4.64 12.61 -21.61
N LYS A 98 4.47 13.89 -21.31
CA LYS A 98 5.55 14.89 -21.22
C LYS A 98 6.06 15.02 -19.79
#